data_AF-A0A7C1NE00-F1
#
_entry.id   AF-A0A7C1NE00-F1
#
_cell.length_a   1.000
_cell.length_b   1.000
_cell.length_c   1.000
_cell.angle_alpha   90.00
_cell.angle_beta   90.00
_cell.angle_gamma   90.00
#
_symmetry.space_group_name_H-M   'P 1'
#
loop_
_entity.id
_entity.type
_entity.pdbx_description
1 polymer ?
#
loop_
_entity_poly.entity_id
_entity_poly.type
_entity_poly.pdbx_seq_one_letter_code
_entity_poly.pdbx_strand_id
1 'polypeptide(L)'
;MVHEPKVGEFWGRGRFRKRIREVITLSNGWYLIKTDNSKSKRDFKVKVIFQVHPSRSMTPKHAHFAIDLYGKICASHDRAKKLLEAIIKVWSGNDVRQVVAEYQHECSGLPGYPLEYILHALNWILEQEDLNFNGRPGRKQEELNNICNKQGITLLPSRKGSHLAIALLCDIMNGTHPVEALLKANIDVAPRLG
;
A
#
# COMPACT_ATOMS: atom_id res chain seq x y z
N MET A 1 -23.61 -1.19 -21.78
CA MET A 1 -22.18 -1.27 -22.18
C MET A 1 -21.33 -1.14 -20.94
N VAL A 2 -20.51 -2.17 -20.66
CA VAL A 2 -19.58 -2.17 -19.53
C VAL A 2 -18.35 -1.39 -19.97
N HIS A 3 -18.18 -0.16 -19.47
CA HIS A 3 -17.01 0.64 -19.81
C HIS A 3 -15.91 0.39 -18.78
N GLU A 4 -14.83 -0.26 -19.23
CA GLU A 4 -13.57 -0.33 -18.48
C GLU A 4 -13.09 1.08 -18.13
N PRO A 5 -12.47 1.29 -16.95
CA PRO A 5 -11.95 2.60 -16.57
C PRO A 5 -10.85 3.05 -17.53
N LYS A 6 -10.94 4.27 -18.07
CA LYS A 6 -9.92 4.86 -18.94
C LYS A 6 -9.35 6.15 -18.37
N VAL A 7 -8.08 6.42 -18.68
CA VAL A 7 -7.43 7.69 -18.34
C VAL A 7 -8.19 8.85 -18.99
N GLY A 8 -8.39 9.94 -18.24
CA GLY A 8 -9.15 11.11 -18.68
C GLY A 8 -10.66 11.03 -18.40
N GLU A 9 -11.21 9.84 -18.19
CA GLU A 9 -12.61 9.67 -17.78
C GLU A 9 -12.80 9.99 -16.30
N PHE A 10 -14.05 9.91 -15.82
CA PHE A 10 -14.40 10.20 -14.42
C PHE A 10 -14.91 8.96 -13.70
N TRP A 11 -14.33 8.68 -12.54
CA TRP A 11 -14.80 7.64 -11.62
C TRP A 11 -15.68 8.24 -10.51
N GLY A 12 -16.80 7.58 -10.20
CA GLY A 12 -17.74 7.98 -9.14
C GLY A 12 -19.08 8.52 -9.66
N ARG A 13 -19.91 9.07 -8.78
CA ARG A 13 -21.25 9.60 -9.10
C ARG A 13 -21.44 11.01 -8.52
N GLY A 14 -22.21 11.84 -9.23
CA GLY A 14 -22.54 13.21 -8.82
C GLY A 14 -21.31 14.05 -8.46
N ARG A 15 -21.40 14.79 -7.35
CA ARG A 15 -20.31 15.65 -6.83
C ARG A 15 -19.03 14.91 -6.43
N PHE A 16 -19.07 13.58 -6.31
CA PHE A 16 -17.92 12.76 -5.93
C PHE A 16 -17.16 12.21 -7.14
N ARG A 17 -17.53 12.60 -8.37
CA ARG A 17 -16.80 12.25 -9.59
C ARG A 17 -15.39 12.84 -9.55
N LYS A 18 -14.39 12.01 -9.82
CA LYS A 18 -12.97 12.42 -9.89
C LYS A 18 -12.38 11.92 -11.21
N ARG A 19 -11.53 12.74 -11.85
CA ARG A 19 -10.87 12.36 -13.09
C ARG A 19 -9.88 11.22 -12.80
N ILE A 20 -9.84 10.23 -13.68
CA ILE A 20 -8.88 9.14 -13.69
C ILE A 20 -7.58 9.64 -14.33
N ARG A 21 -6.47 9.55 -13.60
CA ARG A 21 -5.13 9.96 -14.05
C ARG A 21 -4.33 8.78 -14.61
N GLU A 22 -4.49 7.62 -14.00
CA GLU A 22 -3.73 6.42 -14.33
C GLU A 22 -4.61 5.19 -14.07
N VAL A 23 -4.41 4.14 -14.88
CA VAL A 23 -5.11 2.86 -14.78
C VAL A 23 -4.08 1.74 -14.92
N ILE A 24 -4.11 0.79 -14.00
CA ILE A 24 -3.40 -0.48 -14.10
C ILE A 24 -4.46 -1.58 -14.14
N THR A 25 -4.39 -2.42 -15.16
CA THR A 25 -5.18 -3.65 -15.26
C THR A 25 -4.35 -4.79 -14.68
N LEU A 26 -4.87 -5.43 -13.64
CA LEU A 26 -4.22 -6.56 -12.98
C LEU A 26 -4.57 -7.86 -13.71
N SER A 27 -3.71 -8.86 -13.60
CA SER A 27 -3.87 -10.18 -14.24
C SER A 27 -5.17 -10.90 -13.85
N ASN A 28 -5.71 -10.62 -12.67
CA ASN A 28 -6.98 -11.16 -12.17
C ASN A 28 -8.23 -10.39 -12.64
N GLY A 29 -8.08 -9.45 -13.57
CA GLY A 29 -9.17 -8.63 -14.12
C GLY A 29 -9.60 -7.46 -13.23
N TRP A 30 -8.94 -7.23 -12.10
CA TRP A 30 -9.18 -6.03 -11.29
C TRP A 30 -8.49 -4.81 -11.91
N TYR A 31 -9.00 -3.62 -11.59
CA TYR A 31 -8.36 -2.37 -12.00
C TYR A 31 -7.89 -1.60 -10.77
N LEU A 32 -6.67 -1.08 -10.82
CA LEU A 32 -6.18 -0.07 -9.89
C LEU A 32 -6.16 1.27 -10.60
N ILE A 33 -6.78 2.29 -10.03
CA ILE A 33 -6.84 3.63 -10.61
C ILE A 33 -6.28 4.69 -9.66
N LYS A 34 -5.55 5.66 -10.22
CA LYS A 34 -5.30 6.95 -9.57
C LYS A 34 -6.38 7.93 -10.00
N THR A 35 -7.04 8.58 -9.06
CA THR A 35 -7.96 9.69 -9.34
C THR A 35 -7.48 10.99 -8.75
N ASP A 36 -7.96 12.12 -9.26
CA ASP A 36 -7.79 13.43 -8.60
C ASP A 36 -8.19 13.39 -7.13
N ASN A 37 -7.46 14.14 -6.30
CA ASN A 37 -7.80 14.38 -4.90
C ASN A 37 -7.67 15.88 -4.57
N SER A 38 -8.14 16.29 -3.38
CA SER A 38 -8.37 17.71 -3.07
C SER A 38 -7.26 18.40 -2.26
N LYS A 39 -6.22 17.70 -1.79
CA LYS A 39 -5.22 18.35 -0.92
C LYS A 39 -4.18 19.17 -1.70
N SER A 40 -3.79 18.75 -2.90
CA SER A 40 -2.85 19.48 -3.75
C SER A 40 -3.01 19.10 -5.23
N LYS A 41 -2.38 19.85 -6.14
CA LYS A 41 -2.38 19.50 -7.58
C LYS A 41 -1.74 18.12 -7.83
N ARG A 42 -0.77 17.72 -7.00
CA ARG A 42 -0.06 16.43 -7.10
C ARG A 42 -0.76 15.32 -6.32
N ASP A 43 -1.63 15.65 -5.37
CA ASP A 43 -2.38 14.68 -4.57
C ASP A 43 -3.33 13.87 -5.47
N PHE A 44 -3.40 12.57 -5.18
CA PHE A 44 -4.26 11.64 -5.87
C PHE A 44 -4.89 10.67 -4.87
N LYS A 45 -5.85 9.88 -5.31
CA LYS A 45 -6.45 8.83 -4.51
C LYS A 45 -6.37 7.51 -5.25
N VAL A 46 -5.89 6.48 -4.58
CA VAL A 46 -5.85 5.12 -5.10
C VAL A 46 -7.22 4.47 -4.89
N LYS A 47 -7.74 3.80 -5.92
CA LYS A 47 -8.91 2.94 -5.82
C LYS A 47 -8.66 1.62 -6.53
N VAL A 48 -9.12 0.53 -5.93
CA VAL A 48 -9.23 -0.76 -6.60
C VAL A 48 -10.68 -0.99 -7.00
N ILE A 49 -10.89 -1.51 -8.20
CA ILE A 49 -12.18 -1.85 -8.78
C ILE A 49 -12.16 -3.36 -9.00
N PHE A 50 -12.93 -4.08 -8.18
CA PHE A 50 -13.05 -5.53 -8.23
C PHE A 50 -14.01 -5.99 -9.34
N GLN A 51 -15.02 -5.15 -9.61
CA GLN A 51 -16.07 -5.42 -10.58
C GLN A 51 -16.62 -4.09 -11.10
N VAL A 52 -16.76 -3.96 -12.41
CA VAL A 52 -17.27 -2.74 -13.04
C VAL A 52 -18.79 -2.67 -12.94
N HIS A 53 -19.50 -3.80 -13.11
CA HIS A 53 -20.96 -3.89 -13.08
C HIS A 53 -21.48 -5.13 -12.31
N PRO A 54 -22.26 -4.95 -11.22
CA PRO A 54 -22.42 -3.70 -10.46
C PRO A 54 -21.06 -3.20 -9.95
N SER A 55 -20.89 -1.87 -9.87
CA SER A 55 -19.60 -1.28 -9.48
C SER A 55 -19.27 -1.65 -8.02
N ARG A 56 -18.22 -2.44 -7.84
CA ARG A 56 -17.62 -2.77 -6.54
C ARG A 56 -16.19 -2.25 -6.54
N SER A 57 -15.93 -1.27 -5.69
CA SER A 57 -14.61 -0.66 -5.54
C SER A 57 -14.34 -0.31 -4.09
N MET A 58 -13.06 -0.23 -3.73
CA MET A 58 -12.65 0.29 -2.43
C MET A 58 -11.44 1.21 -2.57
N THR A 59 -11.19 1.98 -1.51
CA THR A 59 -9.94 2.74 -1.36
C THR A 59 -9.03 1.91 -0.46
N PRO A 60 -7.96 1.31 -0.97
CA PRO A 60 -7.01 0.62 -0.13
C PRO A 60 -6.37 1.59 0.87
N LYS A 61 -6.02 1.06 2.03
CA LYS A 61 -5.44 1.77 3.18
C LYS A 61 -4.39 0.87 3.82
N HIS A 62 -3.50 1.44 4.62
CA HIS A 62 -2.45 0.69 5.31
C HIS A 62 -3.02 -0.45 6.15
N ALA A 63 -4.14 -0.20 6.85
CA ALA A 63 -4.81 -1.21 7.66
C ALA A 63 -5.15 -2.49 6.87
N HIS A 64 -5.56 -2.37 5.59
CA HIS A 64 -5.88 -3.54 4.77
C HIS A 64 -4.65 -4.42 4.52
N PHE A 65 -3.49 -3.81 4.26
CA PHE A 65 -2.24 -4.53 4.02
C PHE A 65 -1.59 -5.03 5.31
N ALA A 66 -1.73 -4.29 6.40
CA ALA A 66 -1.26 -4.71 7.73
C ALA A 66 -1.96 -6.00 8.19
N ILE A 67 -3.29 -6.04 8.07
CA ILE A 67 -4.10 -7.22 8.42
C ILE A 67 -3.79 -8.39 7.48
N ASP A 68 -3.73 -8.13 6.17
CA ASP A 68 -3.44 -9.15 5.17
C ASP A 68 -2.03 -9.76 5.35
N LEU A 69 -1.01 -8.93 5.62
CA LEU A 69 0.34 -9.39 5.91
C LEU A 69 0.38 -10.29 7.15
N TYR A 70 -0.34 -9.94 8.22
CA TYR A 70 -0.39 -10.75 9.42
C TYR A 70 -1.05 -12.12 9.16
N GLY A 71 -2.15 -12.16 8.42
CA GLY A 71 -2.75 -13.43 7.98
C GLY A 71 -1.78 -14.29 7.17
N LYS A 72 -0.97 -13.67 6.31
CA LYS A 72 0.10 -14.35 5.56
C LYS A 72 1.22 -14.86 6.46
N ILE A 73 1.63 -14.12 7.48
CA ILE A 73 2.62 -14.55 8.48
C ILE A 73 2.10 -15.79 9.22
N CYS A 74 0.83 -15.78 9.65
CA CYS A 74 0.20 -16.94 10.30
C CYS A 74 0.15 -18.17 9.40
N ALA A 75 -0.02 -17.99 8.09
CA ALA A 75 -0.06 -19.09 7.13
C ALA A 75 1.35 -19.63 6.78
N SER A 76 2.31 -18.73 6.54
CA SER A 76 3.70 -19.08 6.27
C SER A 76 4.60 -17.86 6.51
N HIS A 77 5.33 -17.88 7.61
CA HIS A 77 6.26 -16.82 7.98
C HIS A 77 7.31 -16.57 6.87
N ASP A 78 7.93 -17.63 6.34
CA ASP A 78 8.98 -17.50 5.33
C ASP A 78 8.47 -16.88 4.02
N ARG A 79 7.30 -17.30 3.54
CA ARG A 79 6.70 -16.71 2.33
C ARG A 79 6.22 -15.28 2.58
N ALA A 80 5.72 -14.97 3.77
CA ALA A 80 5.38 -13.60 4.14
C ALA A 80 6.64 -12.71 4.19
N LYS A 81 7.79 -13.24 4.61
CA LYS A 81 9.07 -12.54 4.53
C LYS A 81 9.46 -12.22 3.09
N LYS A 82 9.25 -13.16 2.16
CA LYS A 82 9.42 -12.92 0.72
C LYS A 82 8.51 -11.82 0.17
N LEU A 83 7.27 -11.76 0.64
CA LEU A 83 6.38 -10.64 0.33
C LEU A 83 6.94 -9.30 0.84
N LEU A 84 7.46 -9.25 2.07
CA LEU A 84 8.09 -8.03 2.60
C LEU A 84 9.30 -7.63 1.75
N GLU A 85 10.19 -8.56 1.40
CA GLU A 85 11.33 -8.34 0.49
C GLU A 85 10.88 -7.73 -0.85
N ALA A 86 9.82 -8.28 -1.45
CA ALA A 86 9.24 -7.76 -2.69
C ALA A 86 8.71 -6.32 -2.54
N ILE A 87 8.01 -6.03 -1.42
CA ILE A 87 7.54 -4.68 -1.10
C ILE A 87 8.71 -3.71 -0.98
N ILE A 88 9.79 -4.09 -0.30
CA ILE A 88 10.99 -3.25 -0.14
C ILE A 88 11.70 -3.00 -1.46
N LYS A 89 11.79 -4.00 -2.36
CA LYS A 89 12.34 -3.81 -3.71
C LYS A 89 11.55 -2.77 -4.50
N VAL A 90 10.23 -2.91 -4.56
CA VAL A 90 9.37 -1.90 -5.23
C VAL A 90 9.50 -0.54 -4.56
N TRP A 91 9.50 -0.51 -3.23
CA TRP A 91 9.64 0.73 -2.47
C TRP A 91 10.96 1.46 -2.77
N SER A 92 12.03 0.69 -3.04
CA SER A 92 13.37 1.17 -3.44
C SER A 92 13.47 1.62 -4.90
N GLY A 93 12.40 1.51 -5.67
CA GLY A 93 12.31 2.01 -7.05
C GLY A 93 12.43 0.95 -8.13
N ASN A 94 12.47 -0.34 -7.79
CA ASN A 94 12.39 -1.40 -8.78
C ASN A 94 11.01 -1.42 -9.46
N ASP A 95 10.98 -1.79 -10.74
CA ASP A 95 9.74 -1.92 -11.50
C ASP A 95 8.84 -3.02 -10.92
N VAL A 96 7.56 -2.72 -10.75
CA VAL A 96 6.60 -3.63 -10.10
C VAL A 96 6.45 -4.93 -10.90
N ARG A 97 6.40 -4.87 -12.23
CA ARG A 97 6.17 -6.08 -13.04
C ARG A 97 7.37 -7.02 -12.97
N GLN A 98 8.58 -6.47 -12.98
CA GLN A 98 9.80 -7.24 -12.76
C GLN A 98 9.80 -7.92 -11.38
N VAL A 99 9.44 -7.20 -10.32
CA VAL A 99 9.39 -7.77 -8.97
C VAL A 99 8.28 -8.82 -8.84
N VAL A 100 7.12 -8.63 -9.46
CA VAL A 100 6.06 -9.65 -9.52
C VAL A 100 6.58 -10.93 -10.17
N ALA A 101 7.24 -10.82 -11.34
CA ALA A 101 7.78 -11.98 -12.04
C ALA A 101 8.84 -12.73 -11.21
N GLU A 102 9.67 -11.99 -10.46
CA GLU A 102 10.69 -12.57 -9.58
C GLU A 102 10.07 -13.31 -8.38
N TYR A 103 9.09 -12.71 -7.70
CA TYR A 103 8.58 -13.21 -6.41
C TYR A 103 7.28 -14.03 -6.50
N GLN A 104 6.63 -14.12 -7.65
CA GLN A 104 5.33 -14.80 -7.79
C GLN A 104 5.35 -16.24 -7.29
N HIS A 105 6.46 -16.97 -7.53
CA HIS A 105 6.59 -18.36 -7.10
C HIS A 105 6.84 -18.46 -5.60
N GLU A 106 7.73 -17.61 -5.07
CA GLU A 106 8.05 -17.56 -3.64
C GLU A 106 6.85 -17.16 -2.78
N CYS A 107 5.98 -16.28 -3.30
CA CYS A 107 4.76 -15.82 -2.64
C CYS A 107 3.52 -16.66 -2.99
N SER A 108 3.67 -17.72 -3.79
CA SER A 108 2.55 -18.56 -4.20
C SER A 108 1.84 -19.18 -3.00
N GLY A 109 0.53 -19.42 -3.10
CA GLY A 109 -0.26 -20.08 -2.05
C GLY A 109 -0.49 -19.28 -0.77
N LEU A 110 0.03 -18.05 -0.65
CA LEU A 110 -0.33 -17.16 0.45
C LEU A 110 -1.81 -16.74 0.36
N PRO A 111 -2.56 -16.73 1.48
CA PRO A 111 -3.97 -16.36 1.48
C PRO A 111 -4.16 -14.85 1.30
N GLY A 112 -5.38 -14.44 0.93
CA GLY A 112 -5.78 -13.03 0.89
C GLY A 112 -5.41 -12.35 -0.43
N TYR A 113 -4.87 -11.14 -0.36
CA TYR A 113 -4.59 -10.34 -1.56
C TYR A 113 -3.45 -10.94 -2.40
N PRO A 114 -3.57 -10.89 -3.76
CA PRO A 114 -2.52 -11.37 -4.64
C PRO A 114 -1.30 -10.42 -4.66
N LEU A 115 -0.11 -10.97 -4.87
CA LEU A 115 1.16 -10.23 -4.88
C LEU A 115 1.12 -8.99 -5.78
N GLU A 116 0.67 -9.16 -7.03
CA GLU A 116 0.58 -8.08 -8.03
C GLU A 116 -0.25 -6.89 -7.52
N TYR A 117 -1.40 -7.17 -6.88
CA TYR A 117 -2.24 -6.13 -6.30
C TYR A 117 -1.54 -5.43 -5.13
N ILE A 118 -0.93 -6.19 -4.22
CA ILE A 118 -0.24 -5.62 -3.05
C ILE A 118 0.87 -4.67 -3.51
N LEU A 119 1.72 -5.10 -4.45
CA LEU A 119 2.86 -4.31 -4.91
C LEU A 119 2.42 -3.04 -5.65
N HIS A 120 1.47 -3.12 -6.57
CA HIS A 120 0.97 -1.93 -7.27
C HIS A 120 0.26 -0.95 -6.33
N ALA A 121 -0.60 -1.46 -5.45
CA ALA A 121 -1.36 -0.61 -4.54
C ALA A 121 -0.47 0.06 -3.49
N LEU A 122 0.43 -0.69 -2.85
CA LEU A 122 1.38 -0.10 -1.90
C LEU A 122 2.32 0.87 -2.59
N ASN A 123 2.81 0.60 -3.80
CA ASN A 123 3.69 1.56 -4.50
C ASN A 123 3.04 2.94 -4.61
N TRP A 124 1.80 3.01 -5.06
CA TRP A 124 1.06 4.27 -5.18
C TRP A 124 0.67 4.88 -3.84
N ILE A 125 0.35 4.08 -2.81
CA ILE A 125 0.07 4.61 -1.47
C ILE A 125 1.33 5.24 -0.88
N LEU A 126 2.48 4.55 -0.96
CA LEU A 126 3.75 5.06 -0.43
C LEU A 126 4.23 6.30 -1.19
N GLU A 127 4.05 6.35 -2.52
CA GLU A 127 4.23 7.57 -3.32
C GLU A 127 3.38 8.73 -2.79
N GLN A 128 2.11 8.47 -2.47
CA GLN A 128 1.24 9.50 -1.90
C GLN A 128 1.70 9.97 -0.52
N GLU A 129 2.18 9.06 0.34
CA GLU A 129 2.74 9.43 1.65
C GLU A 129 3.98 10.32 1.52
N ASP A 130 4.87 10.02 0.55
CA ASP A 130 6.05 10.83 0.29
C ASP A 130 5.69 12.22 -0.27
N LEU A 131 4.71 12.31 -1.17
CA LEU A 131 4.24 13.58 -1.72
C LEU A 131 3.60 14.49 -0.66
N ASN A 132 2.99 13.91 0.36
CA ASN A 132 2.27 14.64 1.41
C ASN A 132 3.11 14.85 2.69
N PHE A 133 4.38 14.42 2.68
CA PHE A 133 5.22 14.47 3.87
C PHE A 133 5.70 15.89 4.17
N ASN A 134 5.33 16.41 5.34
CA ASN A 134 5.70 17.74 5.81
C ASN A 134 6.76 17.73 6.93
N GLY A 135 7.32 16.56 7.25
CA GLY A 135 8.30 16.39 8.33
C GLY A 135 7.83 15.48 9.46
N ARG A 136 8.77 15.09 10.32
CA ARG A 136 8.55 14.27 11.51
C ARG A 136 9.66 14.57 12.54
N PRO A 137 9.38 14.51 13.86
CA PRO A 137 10.42 14.63 14.89
C PRO A 137 11.54 13.59 14.77
N GLY A 138 12.79 13.99 15.06
CA GLY A 138 13.97 13.12 14.98
C GLY A 138 13.84 11.83 15.80
N ARG A 139 13.36 11.94 17.04
CA ARG A 139 13.07 10.79 17.91
C ARG A 139 12.16 9.75 17.26
N LYS A 140 11.12 10.19 16.55
CA LYS A 140 10.23 9.25 15.85
C LYS A 140 10.94 8.62 14.65
N GLN A 141 11.82 9.34 13.95
CA GLN A 141 12.61 8.75 12.87
C GLN A 141 13.58 7.67 13.38
N GLU A 142 14.22 7.88 14.53
CA GLU A 142 15.08 6.86 15.18
C GLU A 142 14.30 5.61 15.55
N GLU A 143 13.08 5.76 16.08
CA GLU A 143 12.17 4.63 16.36
C GLU A 143 11.90 3.80 15.09
N LEU A 144 11.59 4.45 13.97
CA LEU A 144 11.36 3.74 12.70
C LEU A 144 12.62 3.04 12.19
N ASN A 145 13.78 3.68 12.32
CA ASN A 145 15.06 3.07 11.94
C ASN A 145 15.28 1.78 12.76
N ASN A 146 15.05 1.82 14.07
CA ASN A 146 15.22 0.65 14.94
C ASN A 146 14.27 -0.50 14.60
N ILE A 147 13.01 -0.19 14.26
CA ILE A 147 12.03 -1.20 13.83
C ILE A 147 12.48 -1.89 12.53
N CYS A 148 12.88 -1.10 11.52
CA CYS A 148 13.32 -1.62 10.22
C CYS A 148 14.65 -2.37 10.29
N ASN A 149 15.60 -1.91 11.13
CA ASN A 149 16.90 -2.54 11.29
C ASN A 149 16.80 -3.99 11.81
N LYS A 150 15.79 -4.33 12.62
CA LYS A 150 15.53 -5.72 13.05
C LYS A 150 15.21 -6.66 11.89
N GLN A 151 14.70 -6.12 10.78
CA GLN A 151 14.45 -6.84 9.54
C GLN A 151 15.59 -6.69 8.52
N GLY A 152 16.72 -6.07 8.92
CA GLY A 152 17.85 -5.79 8.01
C GLY A 152 17.54 -4.73 6.95
N ILE A 153 16.51 -3.90 7.16
CA ILE A 153 16.06 -2.89 6.18
C ILE A 153 16.59 -1.51 6.55
N THR A 154 17.36 -0.92 5.64
CA THR A 154 17.81 0.47 5.73
C THR A 154 16.78 1.40 5.10
N LEU A 155 16.32 2.39 5.86
CA LEU A 155 15.37 3.37 5.35
C LEU A 155 16.01 4.36 4.37
N LEU A 156 15.30 4.67 3.27
CA LEU A 156 15.81 5.46 2.15
C LEU A 156 15.62 6.97 2.39
N PRO A 157 16.69 7.80 2.44
CA PRO A 157 16.55 9.24 2.71
C PRO A 157 15.65 10.01 1.76
N SER A 158 15.43 9.50 0.54
CA SER A 158 14.55 10.07 -0.48
C SER A 158 13.06 9.75 -0.29
N ARG A 159 12.69 8.85 0.63
CA ARG A 159 11.33 8.28 0.80
C ARG A 159 10.80 8.46 2.22
N LYS A 160 11.04 9.64 2.82
CA LYS A 160 10.79 9.89 4.25
C LYS A 160 9.32 9.77 4.67
N GLY A 161 8.38 10.09 3.80
CA GLY A 161 6.95 10.02 4.10
C GLY A 161 6.49 8.59 4.30
N SER A 162 6.92 7.71 3.43
CA SER A 162 6.57 6.29 3.44
C SER A 162 7.31 5.46 4.49
N HIS A 163 8.36 5.98 5.14
CA HIS A 163 9.06 5.30 6.25
C HIS A 163 8.13 4.76 7.34
N LEU A 164 7.08 5.49 7.68
CA LEU A 164 6.15 5.08 8.74
C LEU A 164 5.37 3.82 8.33
N ALA A 165 4.92 3.77 7.08
CA ALA A 165 4.21 2.63 6.52
C ALA A 165 5.13 1.41 6.36
N ILE A 166 6.40 1.61 5.95
CA ILE A 166 7.38 0.53 5.90
C ILE A 166 7.67 -0.02 7.30
N ALA A 167 7.92 0.85 8.27
CA ALA A 167 8.14 0.45 9.66
C ALA A 167 6.92 -0.28 10.25
N LEU A 168 5.69 0.12 9.91
CA LEU A 168 4.47 -0.60 10.29
C LEU A 168 4.50 -2.07 9.83
N LEU A 169 4.87 -2.32 8.57
CA LEU A 169 4.97 -3.69 8.05
C LEU A 169 6.13 -4.46 8.71
N CYS A 170 7.27 -3.80 8.93
CA CYS A 170 8.40 -4.39 9.65
C CYS A 170 8.05 -4.74 11.10
N ASP A 171 7.28 -3.90 11.81
CA ASP A 171 6.85 -4.15 13.19
C ASP A 171 5.94 -5.37 13.27
N ILE A 172 5.04 -5.52 12.30
CA ILE A 172 4.19 -6.71 12.18
C ILE A 172 5.04 -7.96 11.89
N MET A 173 6.04 -7.86 11.01
CA MET A 173 6.99 -8.94 10.75
C MET A 173 7.87 -9.28 11.97
N ASN A 174 8.13 -8.30 12.85
CA ASN A 174 8.81 -8.51 14.13
C ASN A 174 7.90 -9.19 15.19
N GLY A 175 6.63 -9.47 14.87
CA GLY A 175 5.68 -10.18 15.73
C GLY A 175 4.61 -9.31 16.38
N THR A 176 4.57 -8.00 16.11
CA THR A 176 3.55 -7.10 16.67
C THR A 176 2.18 -7.33 15.99
N HIS A 177 1.10 -7.42 16.78
CA HIS A 177 -0.24 -7.56 16.23
C HIS A 177 -0.65 -6.31 15.40
N PRO A 178 -1.34 -6.44 14.25
CA PRO A 178 -1.62 -5.30 13.36
C PRO A 178 -2.34 -4.14 14.01
N VAL A 179 -3.30 -4.41 14.92
CA VAL A 179 -4.02 -3.36 15.65
C VAL A 179 -3.07 -2.56 16.52
N GLU A 180 -2.15 -3.22 17.22
CA GLU A 180 -1.17 -2.56 18.07
C GLU A 180 -0.18 -1.74 17.23
N ALA A 181 0.30 -2.31 16.12
CA ALA A 181 1.22 -1.64 15.22
C ALA A 181 0.59 -0.38 14.58
N LEU A 182 -0.68 -0.45 14.17
CA LEU A 182 -1.43 0.70 13.63
C LEU A 182 -1.63 1.80 14.68
N LEU A 183 -1.96 1.43 15.93
CA LEU A 183 -2.09 2.37 17.04
C LEU A 183 -0.75 3.06 17.35
N LYS A 184 0.36 2.31 17.42
CA LYS A 184 1.71 2.84 17.62
C LYS A 184 2.17 3.77 16.48
N ALA A 185 1.79 3.45 15.26
CA ALA A 185 2.09 4.26 14.09
C ALA A 185 1.18 5.51 13.99
N ASN A 186 0.04 5.52 14.68
CA ASN A 186 -1.02 6.51 14.53
C ASN A 186 -1.46 6.66 13.05
N ILE A 187 -1.49 5.54 12.32
CA ILE A 187 -1.93 5.47 10.92
C ILE A 187 -3.35 4.93 10.88
N ASP A 188 -4.23 5.57 10.09
CA ASP A 188 -5.62 5.17 9.89
C ASP A 188 -6.46 5.10 11.19
N VAL A 189 -5.97 5.67 12.30
CA VAL A 189 -6.68 5.82 13.56
C VAL A 189 -7.43 7.16 13.54
N ALA A 190 -8.76 7.12 13.63
CA ALA A 190 -9.54 8.32 13.88
C ALA A 190 -9.47 8.65 15.39
N PRO A 191 -9.23 9.91 15.80
CA PRO A 191 -9.34 10.27 17.20
C PRO A 191 -10.77 9.99 17.70
N ARG A 192 -10.90 9.46 18.91
CA ARG A 192 -12.17 9.51 19.63
C ARG A 192 -12.43 10.99 19.90
N LEU A 193 -13.43 11.56 19.26
CA LEU A 193 -14.04 12.79 19.75
C LEU A 193 -14.62 12.42 21.12
N GLY A 194 -13.92 12.83 22.18
CA GLY A 194 -14.45 12.86 23.53
C GLY A 194 -15.39 14.05 23.70
#